data_AF-A0A848Y1D8-F1
#
_entry.id   AF-A0A848Y1D8-F1
#
_cell.length_a   1.000
_cell.length_b   1.000
_cell.length_c   1.000
_cell.angle_alpha   90.00
_cell.angle_beta   90.00
_cell.angle_gamma   90.00
#
_symmetry.space_group_name_H-M   'P 1'
#
loop_
_entity.id
_entity.type
_entity.pdbx_description
1 polymer ?
#
loop_
_entity_poly.entity_id
_entity_poly.type
_entity_poly.pdbx_seq_one_letter_code
_entity_poly.pdbx_strand_id
1 'polypeptide(L)' 'MWDHLSLLLVVVPLIAAPLAAILPFGRVPWALSFFVALACAVMAGMQLWTVLTGGPMQYELGGWSPPWGIAYRIDEVNA' A
#
# COMPACT_ATOMS: atom_id res chain seq x y z
N MET A 1 -8.70 -3.16 -11.44
CA MET A 1 -7.43 -2.38 -11.50
C MET A 1 -7.24 -1.52 -10.25
N TRP A 2 -8.32 -0.99 -9.67
CA TRP A 2 -8.33 -0.36 -8.34
C TRP A 2 -8.22 -1.36 -7.19
N ASP A 3 -8.52 -2.64 -7.44
CA ASP A 3 -8.58 -3.71 -6.43
C ASP A 3 -7.22 -3.99 -5.77
N HIS A 4 -6.11 -3.68 -6.44
CA HIS A 4 -4.76 -3.94 -5.92
C HIS A 4 -4.11 -2.72 -5.24
N LEU A 5 -4.81 -1.57 -5.18
CA LEU A 5 -4.22 -0.34 -4.64
C LEU A 5 -3.79 -0.51 -3.17
N SER A 6 -4.62 -1.19 -2.38
CA SER A 6 -4.34 -1.58 -0.99
C SER A 6 -3.09 -2.46 -0.86
N LEU A 7 -2.83 -3.34 -1.83
CA LEU A 7 -1.62 -4.16 -1.82
C LEU A 7 -0.38 -3.35 -2.20
N LEU A 8 -0.50 -2.43 -3.15
CA LEU A 8 0.61 -1.55 -3.54
C LEU A 8 1.12 -0.73 -2.35
N LEU A 9 0.21 -0.25 -1.49
CA LEU A 9 0.54 0.45 -0.24
C LEU A 9 1.47 -0.36 0.68
N VAL A 10 1.38 -1.70 0.66
CA VAL A 10 2.25 -2.59 1.44
C VAL A 10 3.51 -2.96 0.67
N VAL A 11 3.37 -3.33 -0.61
CA VAL A 11 4.46 -3.87 -1.42
C VAL A 11 5.49 -2.81 -1.78
N VAL A 12 5.07 -1.58 -2.08
CA VAL A 12 5.96 -0.48 -2.46
C VAL A 12 7.02 -0.18 -1.39
N PRO A 13 6.66 0.07 -0.11
CA PRO A 13 7.67 0.28 0.93
C PRO A 13 8.48 -0.99 1.24
N LEU A 14 7.87 -2.17 1.13
CA LEU A 14 8.56 -3.45 1.35
C LEU A 14 9.71 -3.66 0.35
N ILE A 15 9.49 -3.33 -0.92
CA ILE A 15 10.52 -3.41 -1.98
C ILE A 15 11.52 -2.25 -1.85
N ALA A 16 11.06 -1.06 -1.45
CA ALA A 16 11.94 0.10 -1.28
C ALA A 16 12.94 -0.08 -0.13
N ALA A 17 12.57 -0.79 0.94
CA ALA A 17 13.42 -1.00 2.11
C ALA A 17 14.81 -1.61 1.79
N PRO A 18 14.93 -2.76 1.08
CA PRO A 18 16.24 -3.29 0.71
C PRO A 18 17.00 -2.39 -0.28
N LEU A 19 16.30 -1.69 -1.17
CA LEU A 19 16.93 -0.71 -2.06
C LEU A 19 17.57 0.44 -1.27
N ALA A 20 16.86 0.96 -0.25
CA ALA A 20 17.38 1.96 0.66
C ALA A 20 18.59 1.46 1.45
N ALA A 21 18.63 0.19 1.83
CA ALA A 21 19.72 -0.42 2.61
C ALA A 21 21.02 -0.60 1.80
N ILE A 22 20.93 -0.83 0.48
CA ILE A 22 22.11 -1.05 -0.39
C ILE A 22 22.69 0.29 -0.89
N LEU A 23 21.89 1.35 -0.89
CA LEU A 23 22.32 2.68 -1.32
C LEU A 23 23.43 3.25 -0.42
N PRO A 24 24.37 4.03 -0.98
CA PRO A 24 25.47 4.60 -0.21
C PRO A 24 24.96 5.59 0.83
N PHE A 25 25.63 5.62 1.99
CA PHE A 25 25.31 6.52 3.10
C PHE A 25 25.21 7.99 2.62
N GLY A 26 24.21 8.72 3.12
CA GLY A 26 24.01 10.14 2.81
C GLY A 26 22.57 10.47 2.43
N ARG A 27 22.40 11.38 1.46
CA ARG A 27 21.09 11.96 1.09
C ARG A 27 20.24 11.07 0.19
N VAL A 28 20.83 10.08 -0.48
CA VAL A 28 20.14 9.26 -1.50
C VAL A 28 19.12 8.29 -0.88
N PRO A 29 19.45 7.49 0.16
CA PRO A 29 18.45 6.67 0.86
C PRO A 29 17.30 7.52 1.42
N TRP A 30 17.62 8.72 1.92
CA TRP A 30 16.64 9.63 2.48
C TRP A 30 15.66 10.17 1.43
N ALA A 31 16.18 10.56 0.25
CA ALA A 31 15.35 10.98 -0.88
C ALA A 31 14.45 9.83 -1.36
N LEU A 32 14.99 8.61 -1.46
CA LEU A 32 14.21 7.43 -1.81
C LEU A 32 13.06 7.20 -0.82
N SER A 33 13.36 7.17 0.49
CA SER A 33 12.34 7.02 1.53
C SER A 33 11.28 8.11 1.47
N PHE A 34 11.68 9.36 1.21
CA PHE A 34 10.74 10.48 1.06
C PHE A 34 9.80 10.29 -0.13
N PHE A 35 10.32 9.97 -1.31
CA PHE A 35 9.49 9.75 -2.50
C PHE A 35 8.57 8.53 -2.36
N VAL A 36 9.04 7.47 -1.72
CA VAL A 36 8.24 6.27 -1.41
C VAL A 36 7.11 6.62 -0.46
N ALA A 37 7.39 7.38 0.61
CA ALA A 37 6.36 7.84 1.54
C ALA A 37 5.34 8.76 0.86
N LEU A 38 5.79 9.67 -0.02
CA LEU A 38 4.92 10.54 -0.80
C LEU A 38 4.01 9.73 -1.74
N ALA A 39 4.55 8.74 -2.43
CA ALA A 39 3.77 7.84 -3.27
C ALA A 39 2.72 7.06 -2.45
N CYS A 40 3.11 6.56 -1.27
CA CYS A 40 2.17 5.89 -0.36
C CYS A 40 1.05 6.83 0.10
N ALA A 41 1.35 8.09 0.44
CA ALA A 41 0.35 9.07 0.83
C ALA A 41 -0.66 9.36 -0.29
N VAL A 42 -0.19 9.46 -1.54
CA VAL A 42 -1.07 9.63 -2.71
C VAL A 42 -1.97 8.40 -2.91
N MET A 43 -1.41 7.19 -2.82
CA MET A 43 -2.18 5.95 -2.93
C MET A 43 -3.22 5.81 -1.82
N ALA A 44 -2.89 6.16 -0.57
CA ALA A 44 -3.82 6.18 0.55
C ALA A 44 -4.96 7.20 0.30
N GLY A 45 -4.64 8.41 -0.18
CA GLY A 45 -5.67 9.39 -0.53
C GLY A 45 -6.65 8.90 -1.62
N MET A 46 -6.14 8.19 -2.63
CA MET A 46 -6.98 7.55 -3.66
C MET A 46 -7.82 6.40 -3.08
N GLN A 47 -7.26 5.59 -2.18
CA GLN A 47 -7.96 4.51 -1.48
C GLN A 47 -9.12 5.08 -0.66
N LEU A 48 -8.86 6.09 0.15
CA LEU A 48 -9.85 6.78 0.98
C LEU A 48 -10.98 7.36 0.12
N TRP A 49 -10.65 8.05 -0.97
CA TRP A 49 -11.66 8.55 -1.89
C TRP A 49 -12.57 7.45 -2.43
N THR A 50 -12.00 6.28 -2.75
CA THR A 50 -12.76 5.17 -3.30
C THR A 50 -13.67 4.53 -2.25
N VAL A 51 -13.22 4.42 -0.99
CA VAL A 51 -14.06 3.91 0.10
C VAL A 51 -15.18 4.88 0.47
N LEU A 52 -14.90 6.19 0.49
CA LEU A 52 -15.91 7.21 0.77
C LEU A 52 -17.00 7.30 -0.31
N THR A 53 -16.67 7.01 -1.57
CA THR A 53 -17.61 7.09 -2.70
C THR A 53 -18.30 5.76 -3.02
N GLY A 54 -17.62 4.64 -2.81
CA GLY A 54 -18.04 3.30 -3.23
C GLY A 54 -18.28 2.30 -2.10
N GLY A 55 -18.03 2.66 -0.85
CA GLY A 55 -18.15 1.77 0.31
C GLY A 55 -16.89 0.92 0.57
N PRO A 56 -16.89 0.12 1.65
CA PRO A 56 -15.74 -0.65 2.09
C PRO A 56 -15.32 -1.73 1.08
N MET A 57 -14.03 -1.93 0.92
CA MET A 57 -13.44 -2.92 0.02
C MET A 57 -13.01 -4.17 0.76
N GLN A 58 -13.19 -5.33 0.13
CA GLN A 58 -12.60 -6.60 0.57
C GLN A 58 -11.69 -7.14 -0.52
N TYR A 59 -10.47 -7.49 -0.14
CA TYR A 59 -9.47 -8.06 -1.02
C TYR A 59 -9.02 -9.41 -0.49
N GLU A 60 -9.18 -10.46 -1.30
CA GLU A 60 -8.71 -11.81 -0.98
C GLU A 60 -7.27 -11.99 -1.47
N LEU A 61 -6.33 -12.17 -0.54
CA LEU A 61 -4.96 -12.50 -0.89
C LEU A 61 -4.84 -13.98 -1.25
N GLY A 62 -4.28 -14.25 -2.44
CA GLY A 62 -3.91 -15.59 -2.86
C GLY A 62 -5.04 -16.43 -3.45
N GLY A 63 -6.22 -15.86 -3.69
CA GLY A 63 -7.34 -16.55 -4.35
C GLY A 63 -8.05 -17.61 -3.50
N TRP A 64 -7.78 -17.63 -2.19
CA TRP A 64 -8.46 -18.49 -1.25
C TRP A 64 -9.64 -17.73 -0.62
N SER A 65 -10.85 -18.27 -0.76
CA SER A 65 -12.02 -17.69 -0.14
C SER A 65 -11.94 -17.77 1.40
N PRO A 66 -12.43 -16.76 2.13
CA PRO A 66 -12.57 -16.81 3.59
C PRO A 66 -13.34 -18.06 4.05
N PRO A 67 -13.02 -18.66 5.22
CA PRO A 67 -12.12 -18.17 6.27
C PRO A 67 -10.65 -18.64 6.15
N TRP A 68 -10.29 -19.42 5.14
CA TRP A 68 -8.96 -20.03 5.06
C TRP A 68 -7.90 -19.11 4.43
N GLY A 69 -8.33 -18.12 3.63
CA GLY A 69 -7.47 -17.09 3.04
C GLY A 69 -7.25 -15.86 3.92
N ILE A 70 -6.28 -15.03 3.54
CA ILE A 70 -6.08 -13.71 4.17
C ILE A 70 -6.96 -12.70 3.45
N ALA A 71 -7.92 -12.12 4.16
CA ALA A 71 -8.78 -11.07 3.62
C ALA A 71 -8.34 -9.70 4.16
N TYR A 72 -8.00 -8.78 3.26
CA TYR A 72 -7.80 -7.38 3.58
C TYR A 72 -9.14 -6.65 3.48
N ARG A 73 -9.63 -6.11 4.60
CA ARG A 73 -10.83 -5.28 4.61
C ARG A 73 -10.41 -3.83 4.78
N ILE A 74 -10.70 -3.01 3.77
CA ILE A 74 -10.43 -1.58 3.81
C ILE A 74 -11.75 -0.84 4.05
N ASP A 75 -11.77 0.01 5.07
CA ASP A 75 -12.89 0.86 5.45
C ASP A 75 -12.41 2.31 5.65
N GLU A 76 -13.35 3.21 5.95
CA GLU A 76 -13.08 4.65 6.07
C GLU A 76 -12.08 4.99 7.18
N VAL A 77 -11.88 4.09 8.14
CA VAL A 77 -11.00 4.30 9.29
C VAL A 77 -9.56 3.89 8.98
N ASN A 78 -9.38 2.89 8.10
CA ASN A 78 -8.07 2.32 7.79
C ASN A 78 -7.52 2.66 6.39
N ALA A 79 -8.30 3.36 5.55
CA ALA A 79 -7.93 3.77 4.20
C ALA A 79 -6.90 4.92 4.12
#